data_AF-A0A959DAD6-F1
#
_entry.id   AF-A0A959DAD6-F1
#
_cell.length_a   1.000
_cell.length_b   1.000
_cell.length_c   1.000
_cell.angle_alpha   90.00
_cell.angle_beta   90.00
_cell.angle_gamma   90.00
#
_symmetry.space_group_name_H-M   'P 1'
#
loop_
_entity.id
_entity.type
_entity.pdbx_description
1 polymer ?
#
loop_
_entity_poly.entity_id
_entity_poly.type
_entity_poly.pdbx_seq_one_letter_code
_entity_poly.pdbx_strand_id
1 'polypeptide(L)'
;MRISKSTLLAFLFFGANVQALFACNCEPVVQLSAADWNDADVIFTATLTGHKIGRVGMLKFDTQKAYKGEVDANITFYFQLGINHTLLHAIKEFKEGDEWIVFARKFVAGEKTQYRLKDSPVRTMCALSRPLQEDRAEDPYLLFLKDMAQKAEGHRKMYDENGQLTAEGEYAGQIPVNRWAYYDIERKTKVEGDYVNGQREGAWLQTKPSSNGEQQAIRKTIYKNGIPAEIHDYSHTGQVSLKKILTDSTETRYYYRYDGTLKSKIVEDLDNNTTHILNYSESEALLEERFMEEKRVVRQYWYDEDGKLAREWVIGDGD
;
A
#
# COMPACT_ATOMS: atom_id res chain seq x y z
N MET A 1 -42.96 -11.42 47.38
CA MET A 1 -41.68 -11.30 48.12
C MET A 1 -40.56 -11.43 47.10
N ARG A 2 -40.12 -10.32 46.47
CA ARG A 2 -38.95 -9.47 46.80
C ARG A 2 -37.58 -10.17 46.67
N ILE A 3 -36.95 -9.96 45.51
CA ILE A 3 -35.57 -9.49 45.19
C ILE A 3 -34.37 -10.05 45.99
N SER A 4 -33.32 -10.49 45.27
CA SER A 4 -31.88 -10.11 45.46
C SER A 4 -30.97 -10.87 44.47
N LYS A 5 -30.38 -10.22 43.44
CA LYS A 5 -28.97 -9.72 43.34
C LYS A 5 -27.92 -10.84 43.50
N SER A 6 -26.84 -11.02 42.74
CA SER A 6 -26.15 -10.23 41.70
C SER A 6 -24.82 -10.95 41.41
N THR A 7 -24.43 -11.15 40.16
CA THR A 7 -23.00 -11.09 39.77
C THR A 7 -22.93 -10.52 38.36
N LEU A 8 -23.00 -9.20 38.32
CA LEU A 8 -22.77 -8.38 37.15
C LEU A 8 -21.26 -8.37 36.93
N LEU A 9 -20.76 -9.09 35.92
CA LEU A 9 -19.39 -8.88 35.45
C LEU A 9 -19.42 -7.62 34.60
N ALA A 10 -18.87 -6.53 35.14
CA ALA A 10 -18.77 -5.25 34.47
C ALA A 10 -17.89 -5.40 33.22
N PHE A 11 -18.52 -5.42 32.04
CA PHE A 11 -17.83 -5.01 30.82
C PHE A 11 -17.81 -3.49 30.82
N LEU A 12 -16.63 -2.94 31.04
CA LEU A 12 -16.31 -1.54 30.81
C LEU A 12 -16.75 -1.17 29.39
N PHE A 13 -17.82 -0.39 29.31
CA PHE A 13 -18.17 0.39 28.13
C PHE A 13 -17.03 1.38 27.87
N PHE A 14 -16.11 1.03 26.96
CA PHE A 14 -15.47 2.06 26.18
C PHE A 14 -16.46 2.46 25.09
N GLY A 15 -17.30 3.44 25.42
CA GLY A 15 -17.98 4.24 24.41
C GLY A 15 -16.91 4.96 23.59
N ALA A 16 -16.47 4.35 22.49
CA ALA A 16 -15.73 5.06 21.48
C ALA A 16 -16.73 5.95 20.76
N ASN A 17 -16.63 7.26 21.04
CA ASN A 17 -17.27 8.32 20.27
C ASN A 17 -17.13 8.02 18.77
N VAL A 18 -18.26 7.93 18.08
CA VAL A 18 -18.35 7.90 16.62
C VAL A 18 -18.06 9.32 16.12
N GLN A 19 -16.80 9.72 16.19
CA GLN A 19 -16.23 10.88 15.53
C GLN A 19 -14.72 10.66 15.40
N ALA A 20 -14.37 9.70 14.56
CA ALA A 20 -13.04 9.61 13.97
C ALA A 20 -13.22 9.01 12.58
N LEU A 21 -13.57 9.86 11.60
CA LEU A 21 -13.08 9.64 10.24
C LEU A 21 -11.58 9.36 10.40
N PHE A 22 -11.13 8.16 10.02
CA PHE A 22 -9.78 7.65 10.25
C PHE A 22 -8.70 8.68 9.90
N ALA A 23 -8.32 9.49 10.89
CA ALA A 23 -7.11 10.29 10.82
C ALA A 23 -5.96 9.29 10.94
N CYS A 24 -5.33 8.95 9.82
CA CYS A 24 -4.03 8.30 9.91
C CYS A 24 -3.07 9.27 10.60
N ASN A 25 -2.35 8.82 11.63
CA ASN A 25 -1.17 9.50 12.17
C ASN A 25 0.02 9.35 11.21
N CYS A 26 -0.21 9.56 9.91
CA CYS A 26 0.78 9.41 8.87
C CYS A 26 1.63 10.68 8.85
N GLU A 27 2.95 10.52 8.95
CA GLU A 27 3.89 11.63 8.79
C GLU A 27 4.16 11.88 7.31
N PRO A 28 4.26 13.15 6.85
CA PRO A 28 4.60 13.46 5.47
C PRO A 28 5.97 12.87 5.11
N VAL A 29 6.13 12.46 3.85
CA VAL A 29 7.41 11.95 3.36
C VAL A 29 8.47 13.04 3.44
N VAL A 30 9.40 12.89 4.38
CA VAL A 30 10.44 13.86 4.70
C VAL A 30 11.44 14.00 3.53
N GLN A 31 11.70 12.91 2.79
CA GLN A 31 12.58 12.90 1.62
C GLN A 31 12.11 11.86 0.58
N LEU A 32 12.15 12.24 -0.70
CA LEU A 32 11.87 11.33 -1.81
C LEU A 32 13.03 10.37 -2.07
N SER A 33 12.71 9.14 -2.47
CA SER A 33 13.67 8.11 -2.83
C SER A 33 13.72 7.84 -4.34
N ALA A 34 14.79 7.18 -4.79
CA ALA A 34 14.91 6.65 -6.14
C ALA A 34 13.72 5.74 -6.52
N ALA A 35 13.21 4.96 -5.56
CA ALA A 35 12.07 4.08 -5.76
C ALA A 35 10.79 4.88 -6.04
N ASP A 36 10.58 6.02 -5.38
CA ASP A 36 9.44 6.90 -5.61
C ASP A 36 9.45 7.48 -7.03
N TRP A 37 10.63 7.88 -7.51
CA TRP A 37 10.81 8.28 -8.90
C TRP A 37 10.57 7.11 -9.86
N ASN A 38 11.17 5.95 -9.60
CA ASN A 38 11.14 4.80 -10.51
C ASN A 38 9.74 4.21 -10.64
N ASP A 39 8.98 4.15 -9.55
CA ASP A 39 7.69 3.47 -9.53
C ASP A 39 6.50 4.34 -10.01
N ALA A 40 6.75 5.61 -10.32
CA ALA A 40 5.82 6.53 -10.99
C ALA A 40 6.06 6.54 -12.51
N ASP A 41 5.00 6.44 -13.30
CA ASP A 41 5.12 6.48 -14.77
C ASP A 41 5.29 7.92 -15.26
N VAL A 42 4.60 8.85 -14.60
CA VAL A 42 4.66 10.29 -14.88
C VAL A 42 4.83 11.08 -13.60
N ILE A 43 5.63 12.15 -13.69
CA ILE A 43 5.84 13.11 -12.60
C ILE A 43 5.83 14.52 -13.17
N PHE A 44 5.02 15.40 -12.62
CA PHE A 44 4.84 16.74 -13.16
C PHE A 44 4.41 17.74 -12.09
N THR A 45 4.58 19.03 -12.39
CA THR A 45 3.89 20.11 -11.67
C THR A 45 2.62 20.51 -12.40
N ALA A 46 1.58 20.87 -11.64
CA ALA A 46 0.30 21.27 -12.18
C ALA A 46 -0.44 22.23 -11.25
N THR A 47 -1.40 22.98 -11.79
CA THR A 47 -2.34 23.78 -11.00
C THR A 47 -3.61 22.98 -10.77
N LEU A 48 -4.10 22.92 -9.52
CA LEU A 48 -5.39 22.32 -9.20
C LEU A 48 -6.50 23.24 -9.72
N THR A 49 -7.29 22.78 -10.68
CA THR A 49 -8.35 23.59 -11.33
C THR A 49 -9.76 23.15 -10.97
N GLY A 50 -9.90 22.04 -10.27
CA GLY A 50 -11.19 21.59 -9.78
C GLY A 50 -11.06 20.39 -8.87
N HIS A 51 -11.92 20.30 -7.86
CA HIS A 51 -11.93 19.14 -6.99
C HIS A 51 -13.35 18.79 -6.51
N LYS A 52 -13.56 17.52 -6.20
CA LYS A 52 -14.76 17.01 -5.54
C LYS A 52 -14.33 15.98 -4.52
N ILE A 53 -14.65 16.22 -3.26
CA ILE A 53 -14.41 15.27 -2.17
C ILE A 53 -15.72 14.60 -1.79
N GLY A 54 -15.73 13.26 -1.76
CA GLY A 54 -16.89 12.44 -1.45
C GLY A 54 -16.55 10.97 -1.60
N ARG A 55 -17.53 10.06 -1.44
CA ARG A 55 -17.32 8.61 -1.59
C ARG A 55 -16.62 8.28 -2.90
N VAL A 56 -17.05 8.92 -4.00
CA VAL A 56 -16.28 9.02 -5.24
C VAL A 56 -15.85 10.47 -5.41
N GLY A 57 -14.55 10.69 -5.38
CA GLY A 57 -13.92 11.99 -5.50
C GLY A 57 -13.16 12.17 -6.82
N MET A 58 -12.77 13.41 -7.08
CA MET A 58 -12.08 13.80 -8.30
C MET A 58 -11.14 14.98 -8.04
N LEU A 59 -9.96 14.98 -8.67
CA LEU A 59 -9.06 16.14 -8.77
C LEU A 59 -8.79 16.43 -10.25
N LYS A 60 -8.85 17.70 -10.64
CA LYS A 60 -8.54 18.20 -11.98
C LYS A 60 -7.29 19.07 -11.93
N PHE A 61 -6.39 18.82 -12.86
CA PHE A 61 -5.11 19.49 -12.95
C PHE A 61 -4.84 19.99 -14.35
N ASP A 62 -4.34 21.21 -14.42
CA ASP A 62 -3.75 21.77 -15.63
C ASP A 62 -2.23 21.63 -15.50
N THR A 63 -1.64 20.78 -16.34
CA THR A 63 -0.23 20.43 -16.29
C THR A 63 0.62 21.63 -16.68
N GLN A 64 1.62 21.94 -15.84
CA GLN A 64 2.56 23.03 -16.06
C GLN A 64 3.89 22.51 -16.65
N LYS A 65 4.51 21.53 -15.98
CA LYS A 65 5.82 21.01 -16.40
C LYS A 65 5.95 19.53 -16.06
N ALA A 66 6.25 18.72 -17.08
CA ALA A 66 6.65 17.34 -16.91
C ALA A 66 8.13 17.25 -16.48
N TYR A 67 8.40 16.40 -15.49
CA TYR A 67 9.74 16.00 -15.06
C TYR A 67 10.06 14.57 -15.50
N LYS A 68 9.04 13.71 -15.58
CA LYS A 68 9.14 12.33 -16.05
C LYS A 68 7.94 11.97 -16.91
N GLY A 69 8.22 11.33 -18.05
CA GLY A 69 7.20 10.77 -18.96
C GLY A 69 6.38 11.82 -19.72
N GLU A 70 5.57 11.36 -20.66
CA GLU A 70 4.66 12.21 -21.44
C GLU A 70 3.33 12.39 -20.70
N VAL A 71 2.96 13.66 -20.48
CA VAL A 71 1.85 14.09 -19.64
C VAL A 71 0.87 14.92 -20.45
N ASP A 72 -0.42 14.63 -20.32
CA ASP A 72 -1.48 15.39 -20.97
C ASP A 72 -1.61 16.79 -20.35
N ALA A 73 -2.06 17.78 -21.15
CA ALA A 73 -2.22 19.16 -20.70
C ALA A 73 -3.27 19.30 -19.58
N ASN A 74 -4.31 18.46 -19.60
CA ASN A 74 -5.38 18.46 -18.61
C ASN A 74 -5.59 17.03 -18.13
N ILE A 75 -5.50 16.80 -16.82
CA ILE A 75 -5.64 15.47 -16.22
C ILE A 75 -6.72 15.49 -15.15
N THR A 76 -7.58 14.49 -15.18
CA THR A 76 -8.57 14.25 -14.13
C THR A 76 -8.28 12.93 -13.44
N PHE A 77 -8.03 12.98 -12.14
CA PHE A 77 -7.89 11.80 -11.30
C PHE A 77 -9.22 11.52 -10.62
N TYR A 78 -9.69 10.29 -10.73
CA TYR A 78 -10.84 9.79 -9.97
C TYR A 78 -10.34 8.90 -8.84
N PHE A 79 -11.00 8.97 -7.70
CA PHE A 79 -10.66 8.14 -6.55
C PHE A 79 -11.89 7.81 -5.73
N GLN A 80 -11.80 6.76 -4.92
CA GLN A 80 -12.88 6.34 -4.02
C GLN A 80 -12.35 6.29 -2.59
N LEU A 81 -12.92 7.15 -1.73
CA LEU A 81 -12.58 7.21 -0.30
C LEU A 81 -13.07 5.94 0.40
N GLY A 82 -12.23 5.36 1.27
CA GLY A 82 -12.56 4.18 2.08
C GLY A 82 -12.20 2.83 1.46
N ILE A 83 -12.13 2.72 0.12
CA ILE A 83 -11.71 1.49 -0.58
C ILE A 83 -10.23 1.56 -0.97
N ASN A 84 -9.84 2.71 -1.52
CA ASN A 84 -8.43 2.97 -1.78
C ASN A 84 -7.86 3.67 -0.55
N HIS A 85 -6.64 3.31 -0.14
CA HIS A 85 -5.84 4.10 0.80
C HIS A 85 -5.41 5.40 0.11
N THR A 86 -6.38 6.20 -0.31
CA THR A 86 -6.16 7.37 -1.15
C THR A 86 -5.60 8.49 -0.30
N LEU A 87 -4.28 8.70 -0.44
CA LEU A 87 -3.54 9.92 -0.80
C LEU A 87 -3.83 11.25 -0.09
N LEU A 88 -5.05 11.49 0.37
CA LEU A 88 -5.56 12.82 0.66
C LEU A 88 -5.78 13.04 2.15
N HIS A 89 -5.56 12.03 3.00
CA HIS A 89 -5.82 12.13 4.43
C HIS A 89 -4.85 13.11 5.13
N ALA A 90 -3.68 13.36 4.55
CA ALA A 90 -2.72 14.35 5.05
C ALA A 90 -3.04 15.78 4.56
N ILE A 91 -3.91 15.94 3.57
CA ILE A 91 -4.23 17.22 2.95
C ILE A 91 -5.49 17.75 3.61
N LYS A 92 -5.32 18.78 4.45
CA LYS A 92 -6.40 19.36 5.25
C LYS A 92 -7.44 20.08 4.40
N GLU A 93 -7.00 20.73 3.33
CA GLU A 93 -7.85 21.54 2.46
C GLU A 93 -7.34 21.49 1.02
N PHE A 94 -8.27 21.51 0.07
CA PHE A 94 -7.99 21.62 -1.35
C PHE A 94 -8.38 23.02 -1.81
N LYS A 95 -7.41 23.76 -2.33
CA LYS A 95 -7.64 25.11 -2.84
C LYS A 95 -7.32 25.15 -4.32
N GLU A 96 -8.33 25.49 -5.11
CA GLU A 96 -8.16 25.71 -6.55
C GLU A 96 -7.20 26.89 -6.78
N GLY A 97 -6.34 26.76 -7.78
CA GLY A 97 -5.22 27.67 -8.03
C GLY A 97 -3.93 27.29 -7.31
N ASP A 98 -3.96 26.39 -6.32
CA ASP A 98 -2.73 25.86 -5.73
C ASP A 98 -1.93 25.09 -6.78
N GLU A 99 -0.62 25.22 -6.73
CA GLU A 99 0.27 24.40 -7.53
C GLU A 99 0.68 23.14 -6.77
N TRP A 100 0.89 22.07 -7.51
CA TRP A 100 1.11 20.74 -6.98
C TRP A 100 2.30 20.09 -7.64
N ILE A 101 2.95 19.21 -6.91
CA ILE A 101 3.75 18.14 -7.47
C ILE A 101 2.89 16.89 -7.50
N VAL A 102 2.81 16.25 -8.66
CA VAL A 102 1.97 15.09 -8.91
C VAL A 102 2.83 13.92 -9.36
N PHE A 103 2.67 12.79 -8.66
CA PHE A 103 3.21 11.49 -9.02
C PHE A 103 2.06 10.59 -9.40
N ALA A 104 2.11 9.99 -10.59
CA ALA A 104 1.03 9.14 -11.07
C ALA A 104 1.52 7.95 -11.88
N ARG A 105 0.65 6.94 -11.94
CA ARG A 105 0.70 5.85 -12.90
C ARG A 105 -0.24 6.12 -14.08
N LYS A 106 0.20 5.67 -15.25
CA LYS A 106 -0.51 5.82 -16.53
C LYS A 106 -0.92 4.43 -17.01
N PHE A 107 -2.22 4.24 -17.20
CA PHE A 107 -2.81 3.01 -17.72
C PHE A 107 -3.38 3.30 -19.10
N VAL A 108 -2.93 2.57 -20.11
CA VAL A 108 -3.42 2.72 -21.49
C VAL A 108 -4.24 1.47 -21.84
N ALA A 109 -5.53 1.66 -22.11
CA ALA A 109 -6.45 0.61 -22.52
C ALA A 109 -7.11 1.00 -23.85
N GLY A 110 -6.52 0.53 -24.95
CA GLY A 110 -6.90 0.97 -26.30
C GLY A 110 -6.56 2.45 -26.49
N GLU A 111 -7.55 3.26 -26.89
CA GLU A 111 -7.40 4.71 -27.06
C GLU A 111 -7.61 5.51 -25.75
N LYS A 112 -7.95 4.83 -24.64
CA LYS A 112 -8.22 5.49 -23.36
C LYS A 112 -6.98 5.46 -22.48
N THR A 113 -6.57 6.64 -22.02
CA THR A 113 -5.57 6.80 -20.97
C THR A 113 -6.27 7.08 -19.65
N GLN A 114 -5.92 6.33 -18.61
CA GLN A 114 -6.36 6.57 -17.23
C GLN A 114 -5.14 6.85 -16.35
N TYR A 115 -5.31 7.75 -15.39
CA TYR A 115 -4.27 8.08 -14.43
C TYR A 115 -4.70 7.72 -13.02
N ARG A 116 -3.77 7.15 -12.26
CA ARG A 116 -3.94 6.92 -10.82
C ARG A 116 -2.80 7.57 -10.09
N LEU A 117 -3.11 8.38 -9.09
CA LEU A 117 -2.11 8.96 -8.21
C LEU A 117 -1.30 7.86 -7.50
N LYS A 118 -0.02 8.13 -7.30
CA LYS A 118 0.95 7.19 -6.74
C LYS A 118 1.05 7.35 -5.22
N ASP A 119 0.81 6.26 -4.50
CA ASP A 119 1.04 6.14 -3.07
C ASP A 119 2.51 5.84 -2.74
N SER A 120 2.94 6.21 -1.52
CA SER A 120 4.22 5.75 -0.99
C SER A 120 4.18 4.24 -0.77
N PRO A 121 5.27 3.51 -1.06
CA PRO A 121 5.37 2.09 -0.71
C PRO A 121 5.42 1.83 0.80
N VAL A 122 5.61 2.87 1.63
CA VAL A 122 5.69 2.77 3.09
C VAL A 122 4.32 2.98 3.70
N ARG A 123 3.80 1.96 4.41
CA ARG A 123 2.43 1.97 5.01
C ARG A 123 2.15 3.13 5.98
N THR A 124 3.17 3.76 6.54
CA THR A 124 3.05 4.87 7.50
C THR A 124 3.17 6.26 6.85
N MET A 125 3.37 6.32 5.53
CA MET A 125 3.62 7.57 4.81
C MET A 125 2.53 7.79 3.76
N CYS A 126 1.82 8.91 3.87
CA CYS A 126 0.76 9.28 2.93
C CYS A 126 1.30 10.14 1.80
N ALA A 127 0.98 9.73 0.56
CA ALA A 127 1.11 10.45 -0.71
C ALA A 127 2.45 11.08 -1.09
N LEU A 128 2.91 10.75 -2.30
CA LEU A 128 4.00 11.47 -2.97
C LEU A 128 3.52 12.79 -3.59
N SER A 129 2.22 12.89 -3.91
CA SER A 129 1.64 14.08 -4.52
C SER A 129 1.20 15.06 -3.45
N ARG A 130 1.55 16.34 -3.59
CA ARG A 130 1.22 17.38 -2.61
C ARG A 130 1.19 18.78 -3.23
N PRO A 131 0.54 19.75 -2.58
CA PRO A 131 0.74 21.17 -2.87
C PRO A 131 2.22 21.56 -2.74
N LEU A 132 2.65 22.46 -3.61
CA LEU A 132 3.94 23.14 -3.51
C LEU A 132 3.93 24.12 -2.34
N GLN A 133 5.07 24.24 -1.67
CA GLN A 133 5.25 25.25 -0.62
C GLN A 133 5.49 26.64 -1.24
N GLU A 134 5.23 27.70 -0.47
CA GLU A 134 5.37 29.09 -0.96
C GLU A 134 6.80 29.39 -1.44
N ASP A 135 7.83 28.85 -0.77
CA ASP A 135 9.22 28.94 -1.22
C ASP A 135 9.60 27.77 -2.13
N ARG A 136 9.32 27.94 -3.42
CA ARG A 136 9.55 26.93 -4.46
C ARG A 136 11.03 26.66 -4.75
N ALA A 137 11.91 27.61 -4.47
CA ALA A 137 13.32 27.50 -4.85
C ALA A 137 14.04 26.47 -3.99
N GLU A 138 13.64 26.36 -2.72
CA GLU A 138 14.22 25.48 -1.72
C GLU A 138 13.38 24.22 -1.45
N ASP A 139 12.27 24.04 -2.18
CA ASP A 139 11.40 22.87 -2.02
C ASP A 139 12.18 21.56 -2.33
N PRO A 140 12.33 20.66 -1.35
CA PRO A 140 13.20 19.49 -1.49
C PRO A 140 12.70 18.50 -2.55
N TYR A 141 11.39 18.45 -2.83
CA TYR A 141 10.88 17.61 -3.90
C TYR A 141 11.26 18.19 -5.26
N LEU A 142 11.11 19.50 -5.45
CA LEU A 142 11.53 20.13 -6.71
C LEU A 142 13.03 19.98 -6.97
N LEU A 143 13.85 20.13 -5.92
CA LEU A 143 15.29 19.89 -6.02
C LEU A 143 15.59 18.44 -6.42
N PHE A 144 14.95 17.46 -5.76
CA PHE A 144 15.05 16.05 -6.11
C PHE A 144 14.63 15.77 -7.56
N LEU A 145 13.49 16.29 -8.02
CA LEU A 145 12.99 16.07 -9.37
C LEU A 145 13.93 16.65 -10.44
N LYS A 146 14.52 17.82 -10.18
CA LYS A 146 15.50 18.44 -11.08
C LYS A 146 16.78 17.61 -11.18
N ASP A 147 17.27 17.07 -10.07
CA ASP A 147 18.45 16.21 -10.03
C ASP A 147 18.19 14.88 -10.76
N MET A 148 17.07 14.23 -10.48
CA MET A 148 16.70 12.97 -11.11
C MET A 148 16.49 13.09 -12.63
N ALA A 149 15.86 14.19 -13.08
CA ALA A 149 15.69 14.45 -14.51
C ALA A 149 17.02 14.56 -15.27
N GLN A 150 18.12 14.99 -14.61
CA GLN A 150 19.45 15.04 -15.20
C GLN A 150 20.15 13.67 -15.22
N LYS A 151 19.72 12.73 -14.37
CA LYS A 151 20.32 11.39 -14.21
C LYS A 151 19.64 10.32 -15.08
N ALA A 152 19.01 10.73 -16.17
CA ALA A 152 18.07 9.95 -16.97
C ALA A 152 18.63 8.81 -17.86
N GLU A 153 19.93 8.52 -17.89
CA GLU A 153 20.50 7.62 -18.92
C GLU A 153 21.69 6.78 -18.44
N GLY A 154 21.67 5.47 -18.67
CA GLY A 154 22.73 4.54 -18.30
C GLY A 154 22.75 4.20 -16.80
N HIS A 155 23.84 3.57 -16.36
CA HIS A 155 23.98 3.12 -14.98
C HIS A 155 24.06 4.30 -13.99
N ARG A 156 23.36 4.19 -12.87
CA ARG A 156 23.29 5.22 -11.82
C ARG A 156 23.45 4.62 -10.44
N LYS A 157 24.15 5.39 -9.59
CA LYS A 157 24.24 5.20 -8.15
C LYS A 157 23.75 6.46 -7.48
N MET A 158 22.93 6.29 -6.45
CA MET A 158 22.34 7.37 -5.69
C MET A 158 22.77 7.26 -4.24
N TYR A 159 23.04 8.41 -3.66
CA TYR A 159 23.59 8.51 -2.32
C TYR A 159 22.74 9.47 -1.50
N ASP A 160 22.63 9.23 -0.20
CA ASP A 160 22.05 10.19 0.73
C ASP A 160 23.00 11.37 1.02
N GLU A 161 22.56 12.27 1.90
CA GLU A 161 23.35 13.43 2.36
C GLU A 161 24.65 13.05 3.07
N ASN A 162 24.75 11.83 3.61
CA ASN A 162 25.93 11.29 4.27
C ASN A 162 26.86 10.53 3.30
N GLY A 163 26.54 10.51 2.00
CA GLY A 163 27.30 9.79 0.98
C GLY A 163 27.09 8.28 1.01
N GLN A 164 26.05 7.79 1.69
CA GLN A 164 25.72 6.37 1.74
C GLN A 164 24.87 5.96 0.53
N LEU A 165 25.22 4.84 -0.11
CA LEU A 165 24.49 4.34 -1.28
C LEU A 165 23.05 3.93 -0.90
N THR A 166 22.07 4.59 -1.51
CA THR A 166 20.62 4.37 -1.29
C THR A 166 19.95 3.64 -2.45
N ALA A 167 20.48 3.75 -3.67
CA ALA A 167 19.98 3.01 -4.81
C ALA A 167 21.03 2.84 -5.91
N GLU A 168 20.92 1.78 -6.69
CA GLU A 168 21.66 1.60 -7.94
C GLU A 168 20.85 0.82 -8.98
N GLY A 169 21.09 1.13 -10.26
CA GLY A 169 20.44 0.48 -11.37
C GLY A 169 20.71 1.19 -12.69
N GLU A 170 19.92 0.88 -13.71
CA GLU A 170 20.10 1.42 -15.07
C GLU A 170 18.85 2.16 -15.55
N TYR A 171 19.07 3.26 -16.27
CA TYR A 171 18.04 4.00 -16.98
C TYR A 171 18.23 3.93 -18.49
N ALA A 172 17.12 3.91 -19.22
CA ALA A 172 17.07 4.21 -20.64
C ALA A 172 16.05 5.33 -20.85
N GLY A 173 16.49 6.57 -21.05
CA GLY A 173 15.62 7.73 -21.29
C GLY A 173 14.62 8.02 -20.16
N GLN A 174 15.09 8.16 -18.91
CA GLN A 174 14.32 8.34 -17.67
C GLN A 174 13.56 7.09 -17.17
N ILE A 175 13.53 6.02 -17.96
CA ILE A 175 12.80 4.79 -17.66
C ILE A 175 13.75 3.82 -16.96
N PRO A 176 13.44 3.35 -15.73
CA PRO A 176 14.26 2.34 -15.08
C PRO A 176 14.15 1.02 -15.84
N VAL A 177 15.28 0.37 -16.08
CA VAL A 177 15.37 -0.91 -16.77
C VAL A 177 16.29 -1.87 -16.01
N ASN A 178 16.15 -3.17 -16.29
CA ASN A 178 16.99 -4.23 -15.75
C ASN A 178 16.97 -4.25 -14.21
N ARG A 179 18.03 -4.81 -13.62
CA ARG A 179 18.17 -4.98 -12.17
C ARG A 179 18.34 -3.64 -11.47
N TRP A 180 17.52 -3.43 -10.45
CA TRP A 180 17.62 -2.33 -9.51
C TRP A 180 17.76 -2.85 -8.09
N ALA A 181 18.56 -2.14 -7.29
CA ALA A 181 18.70 -2.38 -5.86
C ALA A 181 18.48 -1.07 -5.10
N TYR A 182 17.71 -1.16 -4.03
CA TYR A 182 17.41 -0.08 -3.09
C TYR A 182 17.89 -0.48 -1.71
N TYR A 183 18.43 0.47 -0.98
CA TYR A 183 18.97 0.30 0.36
C TYR A 183 18.24 1.28 1.29
N ASP A 184 17.85 0.84 2.49
CA ASP A 184 17.35 1.77 3.48
C ASP A 184 18.48 2.64 4.07
N ILE A 185 18.10 3.72 4.76
CA ILE A 185 19.02 4.75 5.29
C ILE A 185 20.01 4.23 6.34
N GLU A 186 19.76 3.04 6.88
CA GLU A 186 20.64 2.39 7.86
C GLU A 186 21.34 1.15 7.27
N ARG A 187 21.14 0.85 5.97
CA ARG A 187 21.52 -0.38 5.26
C ARG A 187 21.10 -1.67 5.97
N LYS A 188 20.06 -1.59 6.80
CA LYS A 188 19.45 -2.74 7.49
C LYS A 188 18.62 -3.58 6.54
N THR A 189 18.16 -2.99 5.44
CA THR A 189 17.43 -3.73 4.41
C THR A 189 17.88 -3.36 3.00
N LYS A 190 17.87 -4.38 2.14
CA LYS A 190 18.09 -4.26 0.70
C LYS A 190 16.86 -4.79 -0.01
N VAL A 191 16.37 -4.08 -1.02
CA VAL A 191 15.26 -4.51 -1.89
C VAL A 191 15.75 -4.52 -3.32
N GLU A 192 15.68 -5.65 -4.00
CA GLU A 192 16.17 -5.77 -5.38
C GLU A 192 15.25 -6.61 -6.27
N GLY A 193 15.23 -6.28 -7.56
CA GLY A 193 14.33 -6.83 -8.56
C GLY A 193 14.57 -6.19 -9.91
N ASP A 194 13.79 -6.60 -10.91
CA ASP A 194 13.95 -6.09 -12.28
C ASP A 194 12.83 -5.13 -12.65
N TYR A 195 13.20 -4.12 -13.44
CA TYR A 195 12.27 -3.27 -14.17
C TYR A 195 12.21 -3.69 -15.63
N VAL A 196 10.99 -3.79 -16.15
CA VAL A 196 10.69 -4.02 -17.56
C VAL A 196 9.74 -2.92 -18.01
N ASN A 197 10.09 -2.18 -19.06
CA ASN A 197 9.33 -1.04 -19.58
C ASN A 197 8.99 0.00 -18.49
N GLY A 198 9.91 0.27 -17.56
CA GLY A 198 9.72 1.23 -16.48
C GLY A 198 8.92 0.73 -15.28
N GLN A 199 8.47 -0.53 -15.31
CA GLN A 199 7.63 -1.10 -14.28
C GLN A 199 8.32 -2.27 -13.59
N ARG A 200 8.14 -2.39 -12.27
CA ARG A 200 8.59 -3.57 -11.53
C ARG A 200 7.96 -4.82 -12.13
N GLU A 201 8.77 -5.82 -12.43
CA GLU A 201 8.29 -7.06 -13.02
C GLU A 201 8.91 -8.26 -12.29
N GLY A 202 8.14 -9.34 -12.15
CA GLY A 202 8.62 -10.56 -11.54
C GLY A 202 8.96 -10.42 -10.05
N ALA A 203 9.97 -11.16 -9.60
CA ALA A 203 10.30 -11.28 -8.19
C ALA A 203 11.19 -10.15 -7.68
N TRP A 204 10.70 -9.44 -6.67
CA TRP A 204 11.42 -8.46 -5.88
C TRP A 204 11.69 -9.00 -4.48
N LEU A 205 12.95 -9.04 -4.08
CA LEU A 205 13.39 -9.64 -2.84
C LEU A 205 13.85 -8.55 -1.87
N GLN A 206 13.29 -8.57 -0.66
CA GLN A 206 13.74 -7.77 0.47
C GLN A 206 14.55 -8.67 1.41
N THR A 207 15.78 -8.27 1.69
CA THR A 207 16.69 -8.96 2.61
C THR A 207 17.12 -8.06 3.76
N LYS A 208 17.53 -8.66 4.87
CA LYS A 208 18.21 -7.99 5.98
C LYS A 208 19.48 -8.76 6.38
N PRO A 209 20.51 -8.11 6.95
CA PRO A 209 21.63 -8.80 7.56
C PRO A 209 21.15 -9.67 8.75
N SER A 210 21.59 -10.94 8.80
CA SER A 210 21.49 -11.80 9.97
C SER A 210 22.66 -11.55 10.93
N SER A 211 22.61 -12.17 12.12
CA SER A 211 23.63 -12.01 13.17
C SER A 211 25.03 -12.46 12.75
N ASN A 212 25.15 -13.35 11.77
CA ASN A 212 26.40 -13.80 11.17
C ASN A 212 26.83 -12.96 9.95
N GLY A 213 26.09 -11.89 9.60
CA GLY A 213 26.38 -11.00 8.48
C GLY A 213 25.86 -11.46 7.11
N GLU A 214 25.21 -12.62 7.01
CA GLU A 214 24.57 -13.08 5.77
C GLU A 214 23.28 -12.31 5.46
N GLN A 215 22.87 -12.26 4.20
CA GLN A 215 21.61 -11.62 3.81
C GLN A 215 20.47 -12.64 3.90
N GLN A 216 19.54 -12.42 4.82
CA GLN A 216 18.36 -13.24 4.97
C GLN A 216 17.16 -12.60 4.27
N ALA A 217 16.47 -13.35 3.41
CA ALA A 217 15.20 -12.94 2.83
C ALA A 217 14.13 -12.79 3.91
N ILE A 218 13.45 -11.64 3.91
CA ILE A 218 12.32 -11.36 4.82
C ILE A 218 11.01 -11.14 4.08
N ARG A 219 11.08 -10.76 2.81
CA ARG A 219 9.91 -10.64 1.95
C ARG A 219 10.28 -10.87 0.48
N LYS A 220 9.38 -11.52 -0.25
CA LYS A 220 9.39 -11.61 -1.71
C LYS A 220 8.07 -11.10 -2.24
N THR A 221 8.10 -10.11 -3.12
CA THR A 221 6.92 -9.59 -3.81
C THR A 221 7.00 -9.95 -5.28
N ILE A 222 5.96 -10.54 -5.83
CA ILE A 222 5.81 -10.76 -7.27
C ILE A 222 5.03 -9.57 -7.84
N TYR A 223 5.65 -8.82 -8.74
CA TYR A 223 5.01 -7.75 -9.48
C TYR A 223 4.61 -8.21 -10.88
N LYS A 224 3.50 -7.67 -11.37
CA LYS A 224 3.07 -7.76 -12.77
C LYS A 224 2.72 -6.35 -13.23
N ASN A 225 3.42 -5.83 -14.23
CA ASN A 225 3.22 -4.47 -14.74
C ASN A 225 3.24 -3.42 -13.62
N GLY A 226 4.20 -3.55 -12.70
CA GLY A 226 4.36 -2.65 -11.55
C GLY A 226 3.32 -2.83 -10.43
N ILE A 227 2.32 -3.70 -10.56
CA ILE A 227 1.32 -3.97 -9.51
C ILE A 227 1.75 -5.22 -8.73
N PRO A 228 1.83 -5.17 -7.38
CA PRO A 228 2.03 -6.36 -6.57
C PRO A 228 0.88 -7.37 -6.78
N ALA A 229 1.22 -8.59 -7.20
CA ALA A 229 0.27 -9.69 -7.40
C ALA A 229 0.34 -10.73 -6.27
N GLU A 230 1.56 -11.02 -5.77
CA GLU A 230 1.76 -11.92 -4.64
C GLU A 230 2.81 -11.38 -3.68
N ILE A 231 2.63 -11.57 -2.37
CA ILE A 231 3.63 -11.18 -1.35
C ILE A 231 3.86 -12.36 -0.42
N HIS A 232 5.10 -12.77 -0.24
CA HIS A 232 5.49 -13.82 0.69
C HIS A 232 6.39 -13.19 1.77
N ASP A 233 5.97 -13.23 3.03
CA ASP A 233 6.83 -12.87 4.16
C ASP A 233 7.45 -14.12 4.77
N TYR A 234 8.71 -14.00 5.16
CA TYR A 234 9.49 -15.09 5.72
C TYR A 234 9.71 -14.90 7.22
N SER A 235 9.68 -16.00 7.96
CA SER A 235 10.07 -16.06 9.37
C SER A 235 11.59 -15.87 9.52
N HIS A 236 12.05 -15.76 10.77
CA HIS A 236 13.50 -15.76 11.07
C HIS A 236 14.20 -17.08 10.71
N THR A 237 13.46 -18.15 10.39
CA THR A 237 14.00 -19.42 9.88
C THR A 237 13.92 -19.55 8.37
N GLY A 238 13.43 -18.53 7.66
CA GLY A 238 13.32 -18.54 6.20
C GLY A 238 12.10 -19.30 5.66
N GLN A 239 11.20 -19.76 6.53
CA GLN A 239 9.93 -20.36 6.11
C GLN A 239 8.89 -19.28 5.83
N VAL A 240 7.96 -19.54 4.90
CA VAL A 240 6.87 -18.60 4.62
C VAL A 240 5.93 -18.53 5.82
N SER A 241 5.79 -17.34 6.41
CA SER A 241 4.88 -17.07 7.52
C SER A 241 3.56 -16.45 7.05
N LEU A 242 3.59 -15.78 5.90
CA LEU A 242 2.44 -15.15 5.27
C LEU A 242 2.58 -15.21 3.75
N LYS A 243 1.51 -15.62 3.08
CA LYS A 243 1.33 -15.44 1.64
C LYS A 243 0.13 -14.52 1.39
N LYS A 244 0.29 -13.50 0.57
CA LYS A 244 -0.79 -12.65 0.07
C LYS A 244 -0.95 -12.85 -1.43
N ILE A 245 -2.21 -12.87 -1.89
CA ILE A 245 -2.59 -12.81 -3.30
C ILE A 245 -3.46 -11.56 -3.45
N LEU A 246 -3.09 -10.69 -4.38
CA LEU A 246 -3.68 -9.38 -4.58
C LEU A 246 -4.28 -9.33 -6.00
N THR A 247 -5.55 -8.97 -6.07
CA THR A 247 -6.24 -8.60 -7.32
C THR A 247 -6.81 -7.19 -7.18
N ASP A 248 -7.45 -6.70 -8.25
CA ASP A 248 -8.05 -5.35 -8.24
C ASP A 248 -9.16 -5.20 -7.18
N SER A 249 -9.87 -6.29 -6.87
CA SER A 249 -11.02 -6.29 -5.96
C SER A 249 -10.85 -7.18 -4.74
N THR A 250 -9.77 -7.97 -4.63
CA THR A 250 -9.58 -8.91 -3.52
C THR A 250 -8.16 -8.95 -2.97
N GLU A 251 -8.04 -9.04 -1.64
CA GLU A 251 -6.80 -9.44 -0.95
C GLU A 251 -7.05 -10.77 -0.23
N THR A 252 -6.33 -11.81 -0.62
CA THR A 252 -6.31 -13.09 0.11
C THR A 252 -5.02 -13.25 0.89
N ARG A 253 -5.09 -13.48 2.19
CA ARG A 253 -3.95 -13.70 3.09
C ARG A 253 -3.98 -15.11 3.66
N TYR A 254 -2.89 -15.84 3.53
CA TYR A 254 -2.66 -17.15 4.12
C TYR A 254 -1.58 -17.01 5.19
N TYR A 255 -1.91 -17.28 6.44
CA TYR A 255 -0.95 -17.30 7.54
C TYR A 255 -0.54 -18.72 7.85
N TYR A 256 0.75 -18.93 8.07
CA TYR A 256 1.31 -20.25 8.34
C TYR A 256 1.88 -20.32 9.76
N ARG A 257 1.84 -21.51 10.35
CA ARG A 257 2.55 -21.85 11.58
C ARG A 257 4.04 -22.05 11.32
N TYR A 258 4.79 -22.19 12.40
CA TYR A 258 6.23 -22.45 12.36
C TYR A 258 6.59 -23.83 11.77
N ASP A 259 5.66 -24.78 11.73
CA ASP A 259 5.82 -26.08 11.09
C ASP A 259 5.42 -26.06 9.59
N GLY A 260 5.01 -24.91 9.07
CA GLY A 260 4.54 -24.74 7.69
C GLY A 260 3.06 -25.07 7.46
N THR A 261 2.31 -25.50 8.47
CA THR A 261 0.87 -25.76 8.32
C THR A 261 0.05 -24.47 8.23
N LEU A 262 -1.07 -24.51 7.51
CA LEU A 262 -1.94 -23.34 7.35
C LEU A 262 -2.65 -23.03 8.68
N LYS A 263 -2.45 -21.81 9.19
CA LYS A 263 -3.07 -21.29 10.41
C LYS A 263 -4.39 -20.59 10.10
N SER A 264 -4.40 -19.72 9.09
CA SER A 264 -5.62 -19.03 8.68
C SER A 264 -5.58 -18.59 7.22
N LYS A 265 -6.77 -18.41 6.64
CA LYS A 265 -7.01 -17.78 5.35
C LYS A 265 -7.99 -16.63 5.55
N ILE A 266 -7.61 -15.43 5.15
CA ILE A 266 -8.46 -14.24 5.17
C ILE A 266 -8.69 -13.82 3.71
N VAL A 267 -9.93 -13.56 3.33
CA VAL A 267 -10.31 -13.01 2.03
C VAL A 267 -11.03 -11.70 2.27
N GLU A 268 -10.44 -10.60 1.84
CA GLU A 268 -11.05 -9.27 1.85
C GLU A 268 -11.53 -8.94 0.44
N ASP A 269 -12.83 -8.66 0.29
CA ASP A 269 -13.44 -8.09 -0.90
C ASP A 269 -13.50 -6.58 -0.71
N LEU A 270 -12.70 -5.86 -1.50
CA LEU A 270 -12.50 -4.43 -1.39
C LEU A 270 -13.69 -3.65 -1.96
N ASP A 271 -14.35 -4.19 -2.98
CA ASP A 271 -15.50 -3.54 -3.64
C ASP A 271 -16.73 -3.53 -2.73
N ASN A 272 -16.93 -4.65 -2.03
CA ASN A 272 -18.06 -4.84 -1.12
C ASN A 272 -17.72 -4.53 0.34
N ASN A 273 -16.46 -4.17 0.63
CA ASN A 273 -15.90 -4.02 1.96
C ASN A 273 -16.29 -5.17 2.92
N THR A 274 -16.06 -6.40 2.46
CA THR A 274 -16.36 -7.61 3.25
C THR A 274 -15.09 -8.36 3.58
N THR A 275 -15.09 -9.01 4.75
CA THR A 275 -13.97 -9.85 5.19
C THR A 275 -14.48 -11.24 5.54
N HIS A 276 -13.84 -12.25 5.00
CA HIS A 276 -14.10 -13.66 5.29
C HIS A 276 -12.84 -14.30 5.87
N ILE A 277 -12.93 -14.80 7.10
CA ILE A 277 -11.81 -15.37 7.85
C ILE A 277 -12.07 -16.87 8.04
N LEU A 278 -11.06 -17.68 7.77
CA LEU A 278 -11.03 -19.12 8.02
C LEU A 278 -9.81 -19.41 8.91
N ASN A 279 -10.02 -19.83 10.16
CA ASN A 279 -8.96 -20.23 11.07
C ASN A 279 -8.96 -21.75 11.21
N TYR A 280 -7.81 -22.37 11.01
CA TYR A 280 -7.64 -23.82 11.12
C TYR A 280 -7.00 -24.11 12.47
N SER A 281 -7.61 -24.92 13.33
CA SER A 281 -6.97 -25.38 14.56
C SER A 281 -5.94 -26.48 14.28
N GLU A 282 -5.07 -26.77 15.24
CA GLU A 282 -4.17 -27.94 15.19
C GLU A 282 -4.91 -29.27 15.42
N SER A 283 -6.15 -29.19 15.91
CA SER A 283 -7.01 -30.30 16.34
C SER A 283 -8.44 -30.16 15.76
N GLU A 284 -8.53 -30.00 14.43
CA GLU A 284 -9.75 -30.21 13.61
C GLU A 284 -10.86 -29.14 13.59
N ALA A 285 -10.82 -28.09 14.41
CA ALA A 285 -11.81 -27.00 14.35
C ALA A 285 -11.45 -25.95 13.29
N LEU A 286 -12.17 -25.92 12.16
CA LEU A 286 -12.19 -24.78 11.23
C LEU A 286 -13.22 -23.75 11.69
N LEU A 287 -12.75 -22.59 12.17
CA LEU A 287 -13.60 -21.44 12.49
C LEU A 287 -13.69 -20.51 11.28
N GLU A 288 -14.88 -20.42 10.68
CA GLU A 288 -15.21 -19.40 9.69
C GLU A 288 -15.82 -18.16 10.38
N GLU A 289 -15.54 -16.95 9.88
CA GLU A 289 -16.16 -15.68 10.33
C GLU A 289 -16.37 -14.76 9.13
N ARG A 290 -17.49 -14.02 9.08
CA ARG A 290 -17.79 -13.06 8.01
C ARG A 290 -18.12 -11.69 8.58
N PHE A 291 -17.64 -10.64 7.94
CA PHE A 291 -17.84 -9.24 8.33
C PHE A 291 -18.37 -8.46 7.13
N MET A 292 -19.45 -7.68 7.32
CA MET A 292 -19.99 -6.74 6.34
C MET A 292 -20.27 -5.39 7.02
N GLU A 293 -19.99 -4.30 6.31
CA GLU A 293 -19.89 -2.91 6.80
C GLU A 293 -21.13 -2.37 7.56
N GLU A 294 -22.31 -3.01 7.44
CA GLU A 294 -23.54 -2.56 8.10
C GLU A 294 -24.22 -3.60 9.01
N LYS A 295 -23.71 -4.85 9.07
CA LYS A 295 -24.19 -5.89 9.99
C LYS A 295 -23.05 -6.84 10.33
N ARG A 296 -22.64 -6.88 11.59
CA ARG A 296 -21.72 -7.92 12.08
C ARG A 296 -22.48 -9.24 12.19
N VAL A 297 -22.55 -10.00 11.09
CA VAL A 297 -23.05 -11.37 11.12
C VAL A 297 -21.86 -12.32 11.21
N VAL A 298 -21.43 -12.62 12.44
CA VAL A 298 -20.41 -13.63 12.66
C VAL A 298 -21.10 -14.99 12.62
N ARG A 299 -20.81 -15.80 11.60
CA ARG A 299 -21.17 -17.22 11.60
C ARG A 299 -19.94 -18.03 11.86
N GLN A 300 -19.89 -18.67 13.02
CA GLN A 300 -18.84 -19.58 13.41
C GLN A 300 -19.29 -21.00 13.09
N TYR A 301 -18.46 -21.72 12.34
CA TYR A 301 -18.66 -23.14 12.06
C TYR A 301 -17.55 -23.92 12.77
N TRP A 302 -17.80 -25.17 13.10
CA TRP A 302 -16.80 -26.12 13.58
C TRP A 302 -17.01 -27.42 12.84
N TYR A 303 -15.92 -28.05 12.42
CA TYR A 303 -15.94 -29.31 11.68
C TYR A 303 -15.21 -30.38 12.53
N ASP A 304 -15.56 -31.64 12.32
CA ASP A 304 -14.88 -32.79 12.95
C ASP A 304 -13.70 -33.29 12.08
N GLU A 305 -13.02 -34.37 12.53
CA GLU A 305 -11.84 -34.93 11.86
C GLU A 305 -12.12 -35.41 10.42
N ASP A 306 -13.37 -35.75 10.11
CA ASP A 306 -13.83 -36.17 8.79
C ASP A 306 -14.28 -34.99 7.90
N GLY A 307 -14.15 -33.75 8.39
CA GLY A 307 -14.56 -32.53 7.69
C GLY A 307 -16.08 -32.31 7.68
N LYS A 308 -16.83 -32.97 8.55
CA LYS A 308 -18.29 -32.80 8.67
C LYS A 308 -18.61 -31.70 9.68
N LEU A 309 -19.64 -30.90 9.38
CA LEU A 309 -20.08 -29.82 10.27
C LEU A 309 -20.52 -30.37 11.63
N ALA A 310 -19.78 -30.03 12.67
CA ALA A 310 -20.01 -30.43 14.05
C ALA A 310 -20.84 -29.39 14.83
N ARG A 311 -20.69 -28.10 14.53
CA ARG A 311 -21.42 -27.01 15.20
C ARG A 311 -21.52 -25.79 14.31
N GLU A 312 -22.63 -25.06 14.42
CA GLU A 312 -22.79 -23.69 13.90
C GLU A 312 -23.18 -22.76 15.07
N TRP A 313 -22.64 -21.55 15.06
CA TRP A 313 -23.04 -20.48 15.96
C TRP A 313 -23.15 -19.18 15.20
N VAL A 314 -24.28 -18.48 15.36
CA VAL A 314 -24.55 -17.24 14.65
C VAL A 314 -24.65 -16.13 15.68
N ILE A 315 -23.79 -15.14 15.58
CA ILE A 315 -23.88 -13.87 16.30
C ILE A 315 -24.27 -12.82 15.28
N GLY A 316 -25.50 -12.33 15.35
CA GLY A 316 -25.97 -11.17 14.60
C GLY A 316 -26.43 -10.09 15.57
N ASP A 317 -26.32 -8.83 15.17
CA ASP A 317 -27.07 -7.75 15.84
C ASP A 317 -28.57 -7.96 15.55
N GLY A 318 -29.27 -8.63 16.47
CA GLY A 318 -30.72 -8.82 16.48
C GLY A 318 -31.20 -10.25 16.73
N ASP A 319 -31.16 -10.70 18.00
CA ASP A 319 -32.34 -10.99 18.85
C ASP A 319 -31.90 -11.49 20.24
#